data_AF-A0A919HQC4-F1
#
_entry.id   AF-A0A919HQC4-F1
#
_cell.length_a   1.000
_cell.length_b   1.000
_cell.length_c   1.000
_cell.angle_alpha   90.00
_cell.angle_beta   90.00
_cell.angle_gamma   90.00
#
_symmetry.space_group_name_H-M   'P 1'
#
loop_
_entity.id
_entity.type
_entity.pdbx_description
1 polymer ?
#
loop_
_entity_poly.entity_id
_entity_poly.type
_entity_poly.pdbx_seq_one_letter_code
_entity_poly.pdbx_strand_id
1 'polypeptide(L)' 'MTTLKLNTLSARIQAHKMALVHIVKPPVCTERARHYTEMYQRHLDKPIPVRRALALAHHRRSAPSGSSTMS' A
#
# COMPACT_ATOMS: atom_id res chain seq x y z
N MET A 1 -10.56 -41.55 -4.09
CA MET A 1 -10.05 -40.34 -3.40
C MET A 1 -8.93 -39.76 -4.23
N THR A 2 -8.84 -38.43 -4.32
CA THR A 2 -7.77 -37.75 -5.06
C THR A 2 -6.81 -37.10 -4.07
N THR A 3 -5.51 -37.37 -4.21
CA THR A 3 -4.45 -36.79 -3.37
C THR A 3 -3.77 -35.66 -4.13
N LEU A 4 -3.75 -34.45 -3.54
CA LEU A 4 -3.14 -33.27 -4.16
C LEU A 4 -1.67 -33.10 -3.71
N LYS A 5 -0.84 -32.56 -4.61
CA LYS A 5 0.53 -32.14 -4.29
C LYS A 5 0.53 -30.68 -3.83
N LEU A 6 0.66 -30.47 -2.52
CA LEU A 6 0.56 -29.16 -1.87
C LEU A 6 1.91 -28.54 -1.48
N ASN A 7 3.01 -29.15 -1.93
CA ASN A 7 4.38 -28.79 -1.54
C ASN A 7 5.18 -28.09 -2.65
N THR A 8 4.60 -27.88 -3.83
CA THR A 8 5.29 -27.29 -4.98
C THR A 8 5.00 -25.80 -5.12
N LEU A 9 6.03 -24.97 -5.09
CA LEU A 9 5.98 -23.54 -5.42
C LEU A 9 7.00 -23.22 -6.51
N SER A 10 6.68 -22.28 -7.40
CA SER A 10 7.66 -21.80 -8.38
C SER A 10 8.74 -20.96 -7.71
N ALA A 11 9.93 -20.92 -8.30
CA ALA A 11 11.05 -20.13 -7.78
C ALA A 11 10.69 -18.66 -7.56
N ARG A 12 9.88 -18.07 -8.45
CA ARG A 12 9.36 -16.69 -8.31
C ARG A 12 8.58 -16.48 -7.02
N ILE A 13 7.68 -17.42 -6.69
CA ILE A 13 6.85 -17.34 -5.48
C ILE A 13 7.68 -17.63 -4.24
N GLN A 14 8.61 -18.57 -4.31
CA GLN A 14 9.51 -18.85 -3.19
C GLN A 14 10.36 -17.63 -2.83
N ALA A 15 11.00 -17.01 -3.82
CA ALA A 15 11.80 -15.80 -3.62
C ALA A 15 10.96 -14.64 -3.05
N HIS A 16 9.76 -14.42 -3.61
CA HIS A 16 8.86 -13.37 -3.13
C HIS A 16 8.38 -13.63 -1.69
N LYS A 17 8.01 -14.87 -1.37
CA LYS A 17 7.63 -15.26 0.00
C LYS A 17 8.77 -14.99 0.97
N MET A 18 9.99 -15.41 0.63
CA MET A 18 11.17 -15.20 1.48
C MET A 18 11.44 -13.71 1.70
N ALA A 19 11.33 -12.88 0.66
CA ALA A 19 11.46 -11.43 0.80
C ALA A 19 10.47 -10.83 1.80
N LEU A 20 9.23 -11.34 1.86
CA LEU A 20 8.20 -10.84 2.78
C LEU A 20 8.34 -11.37 4.21
N VAL A 21 8.58 -12.67 4.40
CA VAL A 21 8.61 -13.28 5.75
C VAL A 21 9.85 -12.90 6.55
N HIS A 22 10.91 -12.43 5.89
CA HIS A 22 12.11 -11.92 6.55
C HIS A 22 12.02 -10.44 6.94
N ILE A 23 10.88 -9.76 6.72
CA ILE A 23 10.64 -8.41 7.24
C ILE A 23 10.33 -8.52 8.74
N VAL A 24 11.37 -8.49 9.57
CA VAL A 24 11.24 -8.62 11.04
C VAL A 24 10.66 -7.35 11.69
N LYS A 25 10.95 -6.18 11.12
CA LYS A 25 10.45 -4.88 11.59
C LYS A 25 9.78 -4.13 10.44
N PRO A 26 8.44 -4.22 10.30
CA PRO A 26 7.72 -3.51 9.26
C PRO A 26 7.85 -1.99 9.41
N PRO A 27 8.05 -1.24 8.31
CA PRO A 27 8.08 0.22 8.34
C PRO A 27 6.65 0.81 8.47
N VAL A 28 6.57 2.09 8.84
CA VAL A 28 5.33 2.86 8.85
C VAL A 28 5.35 3.89 7.72
N CYS A 29 4.33 3.87 6.88
CA CYS A 29 4.09 4.85 5.81
C CYS A 29 3.20 5.99 6.36
N THR A 30 3.61 7.25 6.20
CA THR A 30 2.88 8.44 6.69
C THR A 30 2.28 9.29 5.57
N GLU A 31 2.56 8.94 4.31
CA GLU A 31 2.17 9.63 3.09
C GLU A 31 0.65 9.70 2.97
N ARG A 32 -0.05 8.60 3.24
CA ARG A 32 -1.52 8.59 3.25
C ARG A 32 -2.07 9.56 4.29
N ALA A 33 -1.54 9.55 5.51
CA ALA A 33 -2.00 10.45 6.57
C ALA A 33 -1.77 11.92 6.17
N ARG A 34 -0.56 12.25 5.67
CA ARG A 34 -0.22 13.59 5.20
C ARG A 34 -1.14 14.07 4.07
N HIS A 35 -1.28 13.26 3.01
CA HIS A 35 -2.08 13.61 1.82
C HIS A 35 -3.56 13.79 2.15
N TYR A 36 -4.11 12.96 3.05
CA TYR A 36 -5.50 13.09 3.47
C TYR A 36 -5.72 14.33 4.34
N THR A 37 -4.85 14.60 5.31
CA THR A 37 -4.95 15.78 6.17
C THR A 37 -4.91 17.07 5.35
N GLU A 38 -3.97 17.19 4.42
CA GLU A 38 -3.85 18.34 3.51
C GLU A 38 -5.12 18.56 2.69
N MET A 39 -5.64 17.51 2.05
CA MET A 39 -6.83 17.60 1.22
C MET A 39 -8.10 17.86 2.03
N TYR A 40 -8.15 17.41 3.29
CA TYR A 40 -9.25 17.69 4.18
C TYR A 40 -9.27 19.14 4.63
N GLN A 41 -8.11 19.70 4.99
CA GLN A 41 -7.97 21.10 5.39
C GLN A 41 -8.33 22.05 4.23
N ARG A 42 -7.94 21.72 2.99
CA ARG A 42 -8.23 22.55 1.80
C ARG A 42 -9.68 22.52 1.33
N HIS A 43 -10.45 21.49 1.68
CA HIS A 43 -11.80 21.27 1.15
C HIS A 43 -12.86 21.14 2.26
N LEU A 44 -12.72 21.95 3.30
CA LEU A 44 -13.68 22.00 4.42
C LEU A 44 -15.09 22.40 3.96
N ASP A 45 -15.20 23.14 2.85
CA ASP A 45 -16.43 23.54 2.17
C ASP A 45 -17.20 22.36 1.57
N LYS A 46 -16.54 21.24 1.27
CA LYS A 46 -17.14 20.14 0.52
C LYS A 46 -17.80 19.11 1.43
N PRO A 47 -18.89 18.47 0.98
CA PRO A 47 -19.43 17.29 1.65
C PRO A 47 -18.36 16.20 1.83
N ILE A 48 -18.45 15.47 2.93
CA ILE A 48 -17.48 14.42 3.30
C ILE A 48 -17.20 13.43 2.16
N PRO A 49 -18.18 12.94 1.38
CA PRO A 49 -17.91 12.01 0.28
C PRO A 49 -17.00 12.61 -0.80
N VAL A 50 -17.25 13.87 -1.18
CA VAL A 50 -16.46 14.58 -2.20
C VAL A 50 -15.05 14.84 -1.69
N ARG A 51 -14.90 15.27 -0.43
CA ARG A 51 -13.60 15.49 0.22
C ARG A 51 -12.74 14.22 0.23
N ARG A 52 -13.33 13.06 0.55
CA ARG A 52 -12.65 11.75 0.52
C ARG A 52 -12.20 11.37 -0.88
N ALA A 53 -13.05 11.59 -1.89
CA ALA A 53 -12.71 11.29 -3.28
C ALA A 53 -11.52 12.14 -3.75
N LEU A 54 -11.50 13.43 -3.42
CA LEU A 54 -10.39 14.34 -3.73
C LEU A 54 -9.11 13.94 -3.00
N ALA A 55 -9.19 13.61 -1.71
CA ALA A 55 -8.07 13.13 -0.91
C ALA A 55 -7.44 11.84 -1.49
N LEU A 56 -8.28 10.87 -1.87
CA LEU A 56 -7.83 9.64 -2.50
C LEU A 56 -7.18 9.91 -3.87
N ALA A 57 -7.79 10.76 -4.69
CA ALA A 57 -7.26 11.11 -6.00
C ALA A 57 -5.90 11.82 -5.89
N HIS A 58 -5.74 12.71 -4.92
CA HIS A 58 -4.46 13.34 -4.62
C HIS A 58 -3.43 12.32 -4.13
N HIS A 59 -3.77 11.48 -3.16
CA HIS A 59 -2.86 10.46 -2.65
C HIS A 59 -2.38 9.50 -3.76
N ARG A 60 -3.25 9.08 -4.69
CA ARG A 60 -2.86 8.20 -5.81
C ARG A 60 -1.96 8.88 -6.85
N ARG A 61 -2.09 10.19 -7.05
CA ARG A 61 -1.20 10.97 -7.95
C ARG A 61 0.13 11.31 -7.31
N SER A 62 0.13 11.54 -6.00
CA SER A 62 1.31 11.96 -5.23
C SER A 62 2.08 10.79 -4.62
N ALA A 63 1.48 9.59 -4.56
CA ALA A 63 2.21 8.38 -4.19
C ALA A 63 3.20 8.04 -5.30
N PRO A 64 4.52 7.99 -5.02
CA PRO A 64 5.45 7.43 -5.98
C PRO A 64 5.01 5.99 -6.25
N SER A 65 4.87 5.64 -7.53
CA SER A 65 4.65 4.27 -7.97
C SER A 65 5.82 3.40 -7.49
N GLY A 66 5.70 2.82 -6.30
CA GLY A 66 6.69 1.94 -5.69
C GLY A 66 8.03 2.62 -5.39
N SER A 67 8.12 3.40 -4.31
CA SER A 67 9.41 3.72 -3.72
C SER A 67 9.97 2.49 -2.99
N SER A 68 10.58 1.61 -3.79
CA SER A 68 11.65 0.72 -3.34
C SER A 68 12.82 1.59 -2.85
N THR A 69 12.78 2.02 -1.60
CA THR A 69 13.94 2.52 -0.86
C THR A 69 13.87 1.96 0.55
N MET A 70 14.21 0.68 0.67
CA MET A 70 14.91 0.21 1.87
C MET A 70 16.38 0.61 1.66
N SER A 71 16.80 1.64 2.39
CA SER A 71 18.22 1.90 2.67
C SER A 71 18.52 1.47 4.09
#